data_AF-A0A7S2QEF7-F1
#
_entry.id   AF-A0A7S2QEF7-F1
#
_cell.length_a   1.000
_cell.length_b   1.000
_cell.length_c   1.000
_cell.angle_alpha   90.00
_cell.angle_beta   90.00
_cell.angle_gamma   90.00
#
_symmetry.space_group_name_H-M   'P 1'
#
loop_
_entity.id
_entity.type
_entity.pdbx_description
1 polymer ?
#
loop_
_entity_poly.entity_id
_entity_poly.type
_entity_poly.pdbx_seq_one_letter_code
_entity_poly.pdbx_strand_id
1 'polypeptide(L)'
;TEKFSAHADSAHNLYVSDTVRIVCFGKDGKYRPVANDVEPHHIVPNGTADSIVILRKADKQKLSKVAPDGCVSTILEAAQPLYGPDVCPNGDVVHHPSTSRLERRSSASGELVSSIEGGRGKVISFEANSYLTAGQDGHVYFSSKTCVYRWNNQERTVECIAGHPKASGRRDGFGTDARFTHLKRPVLARRFAYVRESDNRFCRIDLETFEVSSLQLRLPGGAEPAAVETYGVTPDGRTMFLIFTLPFRIFTAETTDALESTFCADMQRVDWSGTGGARTPVELVTGPDRRVFRADGRILEARSAYFRSLLSGGMREASDRSPVDLGEEVVAEALQALLHFLHTDHFEPASPPSRAWEMRDDEVLRL
;
A
#
# COMPACT_ATOMS: atom_id res chain seq x y z
N THR A 1 26.37 -10.52 7.49
CA THR A 1 27.02 -9.42 6.75
C THR A 1 26.85 -9.57 5.25
N GLU A 2 26.48 -10.74 4.72
CA GLU A 2 26.17 -10.89 3.30
C GLU A 2 24.84 -10.21 2.94
N LYS A 3 24.78 -9.58 1.77
CA LYS A 3 23.55 -9.02 1.20
C LYS A 3 22.66 -10.17 0.78
N PHE A 4 21.49 -10.30 1.39
CA PHE A 4 20.44 -11.19 0.92
C PHE A 4 19.42 -10.41 0.09
N SER A 5 18.69 -11.14 -0.76
CA SER A 5 17.51 -10.62 -1.46
C SER A 5 16.30 -11.40 -0.95
N ALA A 6 15.18 -10.72 -0.76
CA ALA A 6 13.95 -11.39 -0.40
C ALA A 6 12.74 -10.72 -1.05
N HIS A 7 11.74 -11.53 -1.36
CA HIS A 7 10.50 -11.09 -2.00
C HIS A 7 9.35 -12.05 -1.70
N ALA A 8 8.18 -11.51 -1.38
CA ALA A 8 6.96 -12.31 -1.20
C ALA A 8 6.12 -12.36 -2.49
N ASP A 9 5.47 -13.48 -2.77
CA ASP A 9 4.58 -13.67 -3.93
C ASP A 9 3.08 -13.50 -3.60
N SER A 10 2.24 -13.65 -4.62
CA SER A 10 0.77 -13.63 -4.57
C SER A 10 0.14 -14.81 -3.80
N ALA A 11 0.93 -15.82 -3.42
CA ALA A 11 0.50 -17.03 -2.73
C ALA A 11 1.05 -17.14 -1.28
N HIS A 12 1.58 -16.05 -0.72
CA HIS A 12 2.17 -15.99 0.63
C HIS A 12 3.47 -16.78 0.79
N ASN A 13 4.21 -17.02 -0.28
CA ASN A 13 5.55 -17.56 -0.21
C ASN A 13 6.56 -16.42 -0.13
N LEU A 14 7.49 -16.51 0.82
CA LEU A 14 8.64 -15.62 0.90
C LEU A 14 9.86 -16.31 0.29
N TYR A 15 10.34 -15.79 -0.83
CA TYR A 15 11.60 -16.22 -1.42
C TYR A 15 12.73 -15.42 -0.78
N VAL A 16 13.76 -16.12 -0.33
CA VAL A 16 14.96 -15.53 0.25
C VAL A 16 16.17 -16.14 -0.44
N SER A 17 17.13 -15.32 -0.83
CA SER A 17 18.42 -15.79 -1.31
C SER A 17 19.55 -15.38 -0.39
N ASP A 18 20.48 -16.29 -0.20
CA ASP A 18 21.85 -15.97 0.20
C ASP A 18 22.74 -15.82 -1.05
N THR A 19 24.05 -15.96 -0.88
CA THR A 19 25.02 -15.84 -1.97
C THR A 19 24.96 -16.97 -2.99
N VAL A 20 24.46 -18.16 -2.66
CA VAL A 20 24.51 -19.35 -3.53
C VAL A 20 23.21 -20.16 -3.58
N ARG A 21 22.20 -19.81 -2.79
CA ARG A 21 20.95 -20.57 -2.66
C ARG A 21 19.75 -19.64 -2.69
N ILE A 22 18.64 -20.21 -3.14
CA ILE A 22 17.32 -19.62 -3.01
C ILE A 22 16.42 -20.59 -2.26
N VAL A 23 15.79 -20.09 -1.21
CA VAL A 23 14.82 -20.83 -0.40
C VAL A 23 13.47 -20.14 -0.46
N CYS A 24 12.41 -20.92 -0.33
CA CYS A 24 11.03 -20.46 -0.28
C CYS A 24 10.44 -20.84 1.08
N PHE A 25 10.01 -19.87 1.86
CA PHE A 25 9.26 -20.05 3.09
C PHE A 25 7.77 -19.99 2.78
N GLY A 26 7.04 -21.07 3.10
CA GLY A 26 5.59 -21.10 2.99
C GLY A 26 4.90 -20.45 4.18
N LYS A 27 3.59 -20.22 4.05
CA LYS A 27 2.74 -19.67 5.12
C LYS A 27 2.73 -20.52 6.40
N ASP A 28 3.00 -21.82 6.30
CA ASP A 28 3.11 -22.74 7.44
C ASP A 28 4.45 -22.63 8.19
N GLY A 29 5.34 -21.71 7.76
CA GLY A 29 6.67 -21.51 8.33
C GLY A 29 7.69 -22.55 7.90
N LYS A 30 7.30 -23.55 7.09
CA LYS A 30 8.26 -24.49 6.51
C LYS A 30 8.98 -23.83 5.35
N TYR A 31 10.24 -24.22 5.16
CA TYR A 31 11.01 -23.78 4.00
C TYR A 31 11.33 -24.96 3.09
N ARG A 32 11.49 -24.67 1.80
CA ARG A 32 12.01 -25.61 0.79
C ARG A 32 13.11 -24.95 -0.04
N PRO A 33 14.16 -25.67 -0.44
CA PRO A 33 15.10 -25.18 -1.43
C PRO A 33 14.39 -24.99 -2.77
N VAL A 34 14.70 -23.90 -3.47
CA VAL A 34 14.23 -23.59 -4.83
C VAL A 34 15.36 -23.77 -5.83
N ALA A 35 16.56 -23.29 -5.49
CA ALA A 35 17.75 -23.39 -6.32
C ALA A 35 19.02 -23.43 -5.48
N ASN A 36 20.03 -24.13 -5.96
CA ASN A 36 21.39 -24.13 -5.42
C ASN A 36 22.35 -23.72 -6.53
N ASP A 37 23.52 -23.22 -6.13
CA ASP A 37 24.60 -22.77 -7.02
C ASP A 37 24.16 -21.66 -7.97
N VAL A 38 23.27 -20.80 -7.48
CA VAL A 38 22.79 -19.61 -8.17
C VAL A 38 23.15 -18.42 -7.30
N GLU A 39 23.83 -17.43 -7.88
CA GLU A 39 24.16 -16.17 -7.20
C GLU A 39 23.17 -15.05 -7.60
N PRO A 40 21.97 -14.98 -7.02
CA PRO A 40 21.02 -13.93 -7.35
C PRO A 40 21.48 -12.58 -6.77
N HIS A 41 21.38 -11.54 -7.60
CA HIS A 41 21.46 -10.15 -7.18
C HIS A 41 20.07 -9.59 -6.82
N HIS A 42 19.02 -10.04 -7.53
CA HIS A 42 17.61 -9.73 -7.24
C HIS A 42 16.75 -10.97 -7.47
N ILE A 43 15.74 -11.15 -6.62
CA ILE A 43 14.67 -12.14 -6.82
C ILE A 43 13.34 -11.42 -7.03
N VAL A 44 12.57 -11.95 -7.97
CA VAL A 44 11.23 -11.51 -8.32
C VAL A 44 10.34 -12.74 -8.47
N PRO A 45 9.24 -12.86 -7.72
CA PRO A 45 8.26 -13.90 -7.97
C PRO A 45 7.58 -13.68 -9.32
N ASN A 46 7.39 -14.76 -10.08
CA ASN A 46 6.58 -14.69 -11.28
C ASN A 46 5.11 -14.80 -10.86
N GLY A 47 4.37 -13.68 -10.86
CA GLY A 47 3.07 -13.52 -10.17
C GLY A 47 1.95 -14.52 -10.49
N THR A 48 2.16 -15.45 -11.43
CA THR A 48 1.20 -16.48 -11.86
C THR A 48 1.77 -17.91 -11.89
N ALA A 49 3.06 -18.11 -11.61
CA ALA A 49 3.71 -19.42 -11.77
C ALA A 49 4.61 -19.75 -10.57
N ASP A 50 4.77 -21.03 -10.26
CA ASP A 50 5.68 -21.57 -9.23
C ASP A 50 7.18 -21.34 -9.52
N SER A 51 7.49 -20.41 -10.43
CA SER A 51 8.84 -20.01 -10.81
C SER A 51 9.18 -18.65 -10.24
N ILE A 52 10.47 -18.40 -10.05
CA ILE A 52 10.99 -17.06 -9.76
C ILE A 52 11.82 -16.56 -10.93
N VAL A 53 11.94 -15.25 -11.05
CA VAL A 53 12.88 -14.59 -11.95
C VAL A 53 14.00 -14.00 -11.12
N ILE A 54 15.21 -14.18 -11.59
CA ILE A 54 16.42 -13.72 -10.94
C ILE A 54 17.25 -12.88 -11.89
N LEU A 55 17.84 -11.82 -11.35
CA LEU A 55 19.01 -11.18 -11.95
C LEU A 55 20.24 -11.83 -11.33
N ARG A 56 21.11 -12.49 -12.10
CA ARG A 56 22.31 -13.10 -11.48
C ARG A 56 23.42 -12.07 -11.34
N LYS A 57 24.25 -12.27 -10.31
CA LYS A 57 25.32 -11.35 -9.94
C LYS A 57 26.46 -11.33 -10.96
N ALA A 58 26.78 -12.48 -11.53
CA ALA A 58 27.84 -12.64 -12.54
C ALA A 58 27.47 -11.99 -13.88
N ASP A 59 26.19 -11.95 -14.25
CA ASP A 59 25.70 -11.47 -15.53
C ASP A 59 24.48 -10.57 -15.37
N LYS A 60 24.70 -9.36 -14.85
CA LYS A 60 23.65 -8.34 -14.67
C LYS A 60 22.91 -7.93 -15.94
N GLN A 61 23.27 -8.45 -17.11
CA GLN A 61 22.60 -8.28 -18.39
C GLN A 61 21.50 -9.33 -18.65
N LYS A 62 21.43 -10.39 -17.83
CA LYS A 62 20.53 -11.53 -18.04
C LYS A 62 19.53 -11.68 -16.90
N LEU A 63 18.25 -11.69 -17.24
CA LEU A 63 17.22 -12.23 -16.36
C LEU A 63 17.02 -13.69 -16.67
N SER A 64 17.03 -14.51 -15.63
CA SER A 64 16.79 -15.94 -15.73
C SER A 64 15.55 -16.31 -14.94
N LYS A 65 14.72 -17.17 -15.50
CA LYS A 65 13.65 -17.85 -14.79
C LYS A 65 14.22 -19.10 -14.14
N VAL A 66 13.87 -19.33 -12.88
CA VAL A 66 14.14 -20.56 -12.16
C VAL A 66 12.82 -21.30 -12.00
N ALA A 67 12.73 -22.47 -12.63
CA ALA A 67 11.57 -23.34 -12.57
C ALA A 67 11.47 -24.07 -11.21
N PRO A 68 10.31 -24.67 -10.87
CA PRO A 68 10.12 -25.37 -9.59
C PRO A 68 11.09 -26.54 -9.35
N ASP A 69 11.61 -27.12 -10.42
CA ASP A 69 12.60 -28.20 -10.41
C ASP A 69 14.05 -27.69 -10.26
N GLY A 70 14.25 -26.38 -10.13
CA GLY A 70 15.55 -25.73 -10.05
C GLY A 70 16.21 -25.44 -11.40
N CYS A 71 15.57 -25.78 -12.53
CA CYS A 71 16.11 -25.49 -13.85
C CYS A 71 16.17 -23.97 -14.09
N VAL A 72 17.32 -23.47 -14.54
CA VAL A 72 17.55 -22.05 -14.81
C VAL A 72 17.59 -21.80 -16.32
N SER A 73 16.71 -20.93 -16.81
CA SER A 73 16.64 -20.55 -18.23
C SER A 73 16.66 -19.03 -18.39
N THR A 74 17.42 -18.48 -19.34
CA THR A 74 17.41 -17.04 -19.63
C THR A 74 16.10 -16.63 -20.31
N ILE A 75 15.46 -15.58 -19.82
CA ILE A 75 14.21 -15.02 -20.37
C ILE A 75 14.40 -13.63 -21.01
N LEU A 76 15.44 -12.91 -20.61
CA LEU A 76 15.80 -11.63 -21.22
C LEU A 76 17.31 -11.46 -21.16
N GLU A 77 17.90 -11.05 -22.28
CA GLU A 77 19.30 -10.64 -22.39
C GLU A 77 19.34 -9.22 -22.96
N ALA A 78 19.95 -8.30 -22.21
CA ALA A 78 20.04 -6.89 -22.57
C ALA A 78 21.50 -6.49 -22.85
N ALA A 79 21.69 -5.49 -23.71
CA ALA A 79 23.01 -4.95 -24.00
C ALA A 79 23.62 -4.22 -22.78
N GLN A 80 22.79 -3.72 -21.87
CA GLN A 80 23.19 -2.99 -20.67
C GLN A 80 22.79 -3.76 -19.40
N PRO A 81 23.48 -3.53 -18.27
CA PRO A 81 23.05 -4.08 -16.99
C PRO A 81 21.61 -3.68 -16.66
N LEU A 82 20.85 -4.66 -16.20
CA LEU A 82 19.48 -4.51 -15.73
C LEU A 82 19.53 -4.09 -14.26
N TYR A 83 18.77 -3.06 -13.91
CA TYR A 83 18.63 -2.61 -12.52
C TYR A 83 17.18 -2.75 -12.05
N GLY A 84 17.04 -3.30 -10.84
CA GLY A 84 15.77 -3.48 -10.15
C GLY A 84 14.65 -4.13 -10.98
N PRO A 85 14.89 -5.20 -11.74
CA PRO A 85 13.84 -5.75 -12.59
C PRO A 85 12.65 -6.26 -11.78
N ASP A 86 11.47 -6.28 -12.40
CA ASP A 86 10.25 -6.93 -11.92
C ASP A 86 9.45 -7.53 -13.07
N VAL A 87 8.51 -8.41 -12.76
CA VAL A 87 7.73 -9.16 -13.74
C VAL A 87 6.25 -8.82 -13.60
N CYS A 88 5.67 -8.30 -14.67
CA CYS A 88 4.25 -8.03 -14.76
C CYS A 88 3.42 -9.33 -14.76
N PRO A 89 2.13 -9.30 -14.38
CA PRO A 89 1.25 -10.47 -14.41
C PRO A 89 1.15 -11.16 -15.78
N ASN A 90 1.29 -10.39 -16.87
CA ASN A 90 1.30 -10.91 -18.24
C ASN A 90 2.66 -11.51 -18.66
N GLY A 91 3.62 -11.58 -17.75
CA GLY A 91 4.97 -12.07 -17.98
C GLY A 91 5.95 -11.02 -18.51
N ASP A 92 5.53 -9.81 -18.89
CA ASP A 92 6.47 -8.78 -19.34
C ASP A 92 7.46 -8.41 -18.23
N VAL A 93 8.66 -8.01 -18.62
CA VAL A 93 9.70 -7.55 -17.70
C VAL A 93 9.74 -6.04 -17.69
N VAL A 94 9.70 -5.44 -16.51
CA VAL A 94 9.95 -4.02 -16.32
C VAL A 94 11.28 -3.85 -15.60
N HIS A 95 12.14 -2.94 -16.07
CA HIS A 95 13.45 -2.72 -15.48
C HIS A 95 13.98 -1.30 -15.77
N HIS A 96 15.00 -0.91 -15.03
CA HIS A 96 15.77 0.29 -15.29
C HIS A 96 17.02 -0.06 -16.12
N PRO A 97 17.11 0.30 -17.41
CA PRO A 97 18.39 0.21 -18.14
C PRO A 97 19.36 1.33 -17.71
N SER A 98 18.84 2.44 -17.14
CA SER A 98 19.63 3.57 -16.65
C SER A 98 18.90 4.31 -15.53
N THR A 99 19.56 5.29 -14.90
CA THR A 99 18.96 6.23 -13.93
C THR A 99 18.04 7.27 -14.55
N SER A 100 17.79 7.21 -15.86
CA SER A 100 16.93 8.16 -16.56
C SER A 100 15.82 7.48 -17.34
N ARG A 101 15.69 6.15 -17.26
CA ARG A 101 14.72 5.43 -18.07
C ARG A 101 14.18 4.22 -17.33
N LEU A 102 12.91 3.94 -17.57
CA LEU A 102 12.24 2.70 -17.21
C LEU A 102 11.72 2.08 -18.51
N GLU A 103 12.00 0.81 -18.71
CA GLU A 103 11.59 0.06 -19.90
C GLU A 103 10.72 -1.13 -19.49
N ARG A 104 9.65 -1.37 -20.26
CA ARG A 104 8.88 -2.61 -20.25
C ARG A 104 9.18 -3.37 -21.53
N ARG A 105 9.57 -4.63 -21.40
CA ARG A 105 9.93 -5.53 -22.50
C ARG A 105 9.09 -6.79 -22.45
N SER A 106 8.74 -7.31 -23.62
CA SER A 106 8.04 -8.60 -23.71
C SER A 106 8.95 -9.72 -23.25
N SER A 107 8.48 -10.61 -22.39
CA SER A 107 9.25 -11.83 -22.06
C SER A 107 9.27 -12.85 -23.19
N ALA A 108 8.31 -12.78 -24.13
CA ALA A 108 8.24 -13.71 -25.25
C ALA A 108 9.26 -13.36 -26.36
N SER A 109 9.39 -12.07 -26.70
CA SER A 109 10.26 -11.61 -27.79
C SER A 109 11.50 -10.82 -27.33
N GLY A 110 11.53 -10.33 -26.09
CA GLY A 110 12.55 -9.38 -25.61
C GLY A 110 12.40 -7.95 -26.17
N GLU A 111 11.40 -7.73 -27.03
CA GLU A 111 11.17 -6.43 -27.68
C GLU A 111 10.67 -5.38 -26.67
N LEU A 112 11.00 -4.12 -26.96
CA LEU A 112 10.54 -2.99 -26.18
C LEU A 112 9.04 -2.77 -26.40
N VAL A 113 8.25 -2.92 -25.34
CA VAL A 113 6.79 -2.69 -25.35
C VAL A 113 6.49 -1.22 -25.09
N SER A 114 7.12 -0.65 -24.06
CA SER A 114 6.95 0.75 -23.67
C SER A 114 8.15 1.24 -22.88
N SER A 115 8.36 2.56 -22.86
CA SER A 115 9.37 3.17 -22.00
C SER A 115 8.94 4.55 -21.54
N ILE A 116 9.37 4.93 -20.34
CA ILE A 116 9.27 6.31 -19.84
C ILE A 116 10.65 6.88 -19.61
N GLU A 117 10.81 8.15 -19.96
CA GLU A 117 12.03 8.90 -19.69
C GLU A 117 11.85 9.82 -18.49
N GLY A 118 12.80 9.75 -17.58
CA GLY A 118 12.97 10.63 -16.42
C GLY A 118 14.39 11.17 -16.40
N GLY A 119 14.84 11.59 -15.22
CA GLY A 119 16.20 12.07 -15.00
C GLY A 119 16.28 13.45 -14.34
N ARG A 120 17.51 13.88 -14.06
CA ARG A 120 17.79 15.14 -13.36
C ARG A 120 17.20 16.33 -14.13
N GLY A 121 16.27 17.05 -13.51
CA GLY A 121 15.56 18.19 -14.13
C GLY A 121 14.21 17.83 -14.77
N LYS A 122 13.88 16.55 -14.93
CA LYS A 122 12.50 16.11 -15.19
C LYS A 122 11.78 15.92 -13.85
N VAL A 123 10.44 15.89 -13.90
CA VAL A 123 9.58 15.71 -12.71
C VAL A 123 9.90 14.41 -11.97
N ILE A 124 10.40 13.39 -12.68
CA ILE A 124 10.69 12.06 -12.14
C ILE A 124 12.20 11.80 -12.19
N SER A 125 12.81 11.65 -11.01
CA SER A 125 14.20 11.20 -10.88
C SER A 125 14.22 9.71 -10.55
N PHE A 126 14.73 8.89 -11.47
CA PHE A 126 15.06 7.50 -11.16
C PHE A 126 16.45 7.49 -10.53
N GLU A 127 16.54 7.06 -9.28
CA GLU A 127 17.86 6.85 -8.69
C GLU A 127 18.37 5.46 -9.08
N ALA A 128 19.68 5.21 -9.03
CA ALA A 128 20.24 3.89 -9.35
C ALA A 128 19.70 2.75 -8.45
N ASN A 129 18.98 3.10 -7.38
CA ASN A 129 18.31 2.22 -6.46
C ASN A 129 16.79 2.47 -6.41
N SER A 130 16.19 3.11 -7.42
CA SER A 130 14.73 3.12 -7.53
C SER A 130 14.29 1.69 -7.77
N TYR A 131 13.55 1.16 -6.81
CA TYR A 131 12.98 -0.16 -6.91
C TYR A 131 11.57 -0.03 -7.46
N LEU A 132 11.24 -0.89 -8.40
CA LEU A 132 9.94 -0.93 -9.07
C LEU A 132 9.18 -2.21 -8.66
N THR A 133 7.87 -2.12 -8.68
CA THR A 133 6.95 -3.21 -8.37
C THR A 133 5.79 -3.20 -9.36
N ALA A 134 5.61 -4.28 -10.12
CA ALA A 134 4.52 -4.45 -11.07
C ALA A 134 3.24 -4.86 -10.33
N GLY A 135 2.15 -4.12 -10.55
CA GLY A 135 0.84 -4.39 -9.98
C GLY A 135 0.04 -5.42 -10.78
N GLN A 136 -0.92 -6.04 -10.10
CA GLN A 136 -1.91 -6.93 -10.74
C GLN A 136 -2.90 -6.16 -11.64
N ASP A 137 -3.02 -4.85 -11.41
CA ASP A 137 -3.74 -3.87 -12.24
C ASP A 137 -3.02 -3.53 -13.56
N GLY A 138 -1.83 -4.07 -13.80
CA GLY A 138 -1.03 -3.81 -14.99
C GLY A 138 -0.26 -2.48 -14.95
N HIS A 139 -0.33 -1.74 -13.85
CA HIS A 139 0.48 -0.56 -13.57
C HIS A 139 1.84 -0.95 -13.00
N VAL A 140 2.79 -0.02 -13.04
CA VAL A 140 4.10 -0.19 -12.38
C VAL A 140 4.26 0.89 -11.33
N TYR A 141 4.56 0.47 -10.11
CA TYR A 141 4.75 1.34 -8.97
C TYR A 141 6.23 1.44 -8.67
N PHE A 142 6.75 2.65 -8.43
CA PHE A 142 8.15 2.82 -8.09
C PHE A 142 8.33 4.02 -7.18
N SER A 143 9.41 4.02 -6.40
CA SER A 143 9.70 5.10 -5.47
C SER A 143 10.92 5.92 -5.90
N SER A 144 10.85 7.23 -5.65
CA SER A 144 12.04 8.08 -5.53
C SER A 144 12.37 8.30 -4.05
N LYS A 145 13.28 9.22 -3.74
CA LYS A 145 13.56 9.59 -2.33
C LYS A 145 12.33 10.08 -1.56
N THR A 146 11.41 10.77 -2.19
CA THR A 146 10.34 11.51 -1.49
C THR A 146 8.94 11.25 -2.04
N CYS A 147 8.81 10.38 -3.06
CA CYS A 147 7.55 10.10 -3.73
C CYS A 147 7.40 8.62 -4.07
N VAL A 148 6.15 8.20 -4.15
CA VAL A 148 5.73 6.98 -4.83
C VAL A 148 5.00 7.38 -6.10
N TYR A 149 5.38 6.76 -7.21
CA TYR A 149 4.80 7.01 -8.52
C TYR A 149 4.08 5.77 -9.02
N ARG A 150 3.05 6.00 -9.85
CA ARG A 150 2.36 4.98 -10.64
C ARG A 150 2.59 5.28 -12.11
N TRP A 151 3.08 4.30 -12.85
CA TRP A 151 3.15 4.33 -14.30
C TRP A 151 1.93 3.59 -14.88
N ASN A 152 1.03 4.36 -15.48
CA ASN A 152 -0.08 3.82 -16.25
C ASN A 152 0.43 3.37 -17.62
N ASN A 153 0.52 2.06 -17.84
CA ASN A 153 1.03 1.52 -19.09
C ASN A 153 0.09 1.77 -20.29
N GLN A 154 -1.23 1.84 -20.07
CA GLN A 154 -2.20 2.05 -21.15
C GLN A 154 -2.13 3.49 -21.65
N GLU A 155 -2.16 4.45 -20.74
CA GLU A 155 -2.11 5.89 -21.05
C GLU A 155 -0.69 6.39 -21.30
N ARG A 156 0.32 5.60 -20.93
CA ARG A 156 1.75 5.99 -20.94
C ARG A 156 2.03 7.23 -20.10
N THR A 157 1.25 7.43 -19.04
CA THR A 157 1.37 8.53 -18.08
C THR A 157 2.04 8.07 -16.80
N VAL A 158 2.70 8.99 -16.12
CA VAL A 158 3.26 8.75 -14.79
C VAL A 158 2.71 9.80 -13.85
N GLU A 159 2.18 9.36 -12.73
CA GLU A 159 1.62 10.23 -11.71
C GLU A 159 2.28 9.99 -10.35
N CYS A 160 2.37 11.04 -9.55
CA CYS A 160 2.82 10.96 -8.16
C CYS A 160 1.60 10.64 -7.29
N ILE A 161 1.47 9.38 -6.87
CA ILE A 161 0.33 8.95 -6.05
C ILE A 161 0.52 9.26 -4.57
N ALA A 162 1.76 9.47 -4.11
CA ALA A 162 2.03 9.86 -2.73
C ALA A 162 3.38 10.59 -2.62
N GLY A 163 3.46 11.60 -1.75
CA GLY A 163 4.70 12.32 -1.47
C GLY A 163 4.89 13.58 -2.32
N HIS A 164 6.03 14.26 -2.16
CA HIS A 164 6.29 15.51 -2.91
C HIS A 164 7.71 15.55 -3.50
N PRO A 165 7.90 15.79 -4.83
CA PRO A 165 9.21 15.64 -5.48
C PRO A 165 10.28 16.61 -4.96
N LYS A 166 9.86 17.74 -4.42
CA LYS A 166 10.75 18.82 -3.94
C LYS A 166 10.72 19.02 -2.43
N ALA A 167 9.94 18.22 -1.71
CA ALA A 167 9.79 18.38 -0.26
C ALA A 167 9.88 17.02 0.42
N SER A 168 11.00 16.80 1.12
CA SER A 168 11.15 15.68 2.04
C SER A 168 10.50 16.01 3.39
N GLY A 169 10.19 14.99 4.16
CA GLY A 169 9.64 15.17 5.50
C GLY A 169 8.97 13.88 6.00
N ARG A 170 8.35 13.96 7.18
CA ARG A 170 7.72 12.81 7.82
C ARG A 170 6.29 13.16 8.19
N ARG A 171 5.37 12.97 7.23
CA ARG A 171 3.97 13.38 7.39
C ARG A 171 3.06 12.37 6.70
N ASP A 172 2.04 11.91 7.41
CA ASP A 172 0.88 11.20 6.83
C ASP A 172 0.02 12.21 6.04
N GLY A 173 -1.02 11.75 5.35
CA GLY A 173 -1.93 12.61 4.60
C GLY A 173 -2.27 12.05 3.23
N PHE A 174 -2.87 12.86 2.36
CA PHE A 174 -3.39 12.41 1.06
C PHE A 174 -2.48 12.81 -0.09
N GLY A 175 -2.16 11.87 -0.97
CA GLY A 175 -1.45 12.14 -2.22
C GLY A 175 -0.19 12.97 -2.03
N THR A 176 -0.16 14.15 -2.67
CA THR A 176 0.97 15.06 -2.63
C THR A 176 1.16 15.80 -1.31
N ASP A 177 0.26 15.64 -0.33
CA ASP A 177 0.41 16.19 1.02
C ASP A 177 1.20 15.26 1.96
N ALA A 178 1.28 13.97 1.65
CA ALA A 178 2.18 13.08 2.36
C ALA A 178 3.64 13.54 2.18
N ARG A 179 4.49 13.23 3.16
CA ARG A 179 5.93 13.52 3.10
C ARG A 179 6.71 12.28 3.51
N PHE A 180 7.74 11.99 2.73
CA PHE A 180 8.66 10.88 2.94
C PHE A 180 10.13 11.32 2.88
N THR A 181 10.97 10.47 3.45
CA THR A 181 12.44 10.55 3.45
C THR A 181 13.05 9.20 3.04
N HIS A 182 13.75 9.19 1.91
CA HIS A 182 14.50 8.04 1.40
C HIS A 182 13.70 6.73 1.36
N LEU A 183 12.62 6.74 0.57
CA LEU A 183 11.79 5.54 0.38
C LEU A 183 12.58 4.35 -0.19
N LYS A 184 12.17 3.16 0.22
CA LYS A 184 12.58 1.87 -0.33
C LYS A 184 11.54 1.37 -1.35
N ARG A 185 11.73 0.14 -1.82
CA ARG A 185 10.82 -0.52 -2.75
C ARG A 185 9.37 -0.52 -2.23
N PRO A 186 8.39 -0.05 -3.02
CA PRO A 186 7.00 -0.26 -2.68
C PRO A 186 6.64 -1.73 -2.82
N VAL A 187 5.84 -2.26 -1.91
CA VAL A 187 5.33 -3.62 -1.98
C VAL A 187 3.83 -3.57 -2.08
N LEU A 188 3.25 -4.28 -3.04
CA LEU A 188 1.83 -4.16 -3.36
C LEU A 188 1.03 -5.30 -2.74
N ALA A 189 -0.17 -4.98 -2.26
CA ALA A 189 -1.13 -5.93 -1.75
C ALA A 189 -2.55 -5.41 -2.00
N ARG A 190 -3.22 -5.98 -3.01
CA ARG A 190 -4.57 -5.58 -3.47
C ARG A 190 -4.69 -4.06 -3.63
N ARG A 191 -5.45 -3.41 -2.76
CA ARG A 191 -5.75 -1.98 -2.75
C ARG A 191 -4.62 -1.12 -2.19
N PHE A 192 -3.61 -1.72 -1.57
CA PHE A 192 -2.59 -0.98 -0.84
C PHE A 192 -1.19 -1.14 -1.44
N ALA A 193 -0.40 -0.06 -1.36
CA ALA A 193 1.04 -0.12 -1.44
C ALA A 193 1.64 0.12 -0.06
N TYR A 194 2.62 -0.69 0.30
CA TYR A 194 3.37 -0.57 1.54
C TYR A 194 4.74 -0.05 1.21
N VAL A 195 5.12 1.05 1.84
CA VAL A 195 6.43 1.64 1.66
C VAL A 195 7.13 1.77 2.99
N ARG A 196 8.46 1.81 2.89
CA ARG A 196 9.33 1.97 4.03
C ARG A 196 10.31 3.11 3.77
N GLU A 197 10.53 3.93 4.78
CA GLU A 197 11.58 4.94 4.82
C GLU A 197 12.90 4.38 5.38
N SER A 198 14.01 5.09 5.13
CA SER A 198 15.32 4.63 5.62
C SER A 198 15.43 4.58 7.15
N ASP A 199 14.59 5.32 7.87
CA ASP A 199 14.50 5.37 9.33
C ASP A 199 13.56 4.31 9.93
N ASN A 200 13.13 3.33 9.13
CA ASN A 200 12.17 2.29 9.51
C ASN A 200 10.75 2.79 9.81
N ARG A 201 10.35 3.98 9.34
CA ARG A 201 8.92 4.30 9.25
C ARG A 201 8.28 3.46 8.15
N PHE A 202 7.20 2.78 8.52
CA PHE A 202 6.34 2.02 7.61
C PHE A 202 5.09 2.82 7.32
N CYS A 203 4.73 2.90 6.04
CA CYS A 203 3.52 3.57 5.62
C CYS A 203 2.72 2.63 4.73
N ARG A 204 1.40 2.64 4.92
CA ARG A 204 0.45 2.14 3.94
C ARG A 204 -0.01 3.30 3.07
N ILE A 205 -0.19 3.04 1.80
CA ILE A 205 -0.75 3.95 0.81
C ILE A 205 -1.96 3.25 0.22
N ASP A 206 -3.14 3.84 0.36
CA ASP A 206 -4.34 3.42 -0.35
C ASP A 206 -4.23 3.83 -1.82
N LEU A 207 -4.29 2.86 -2.74
CA LEU A 207 -4.13 3.11 -4.17
C LEU A 207 -5.38 3.69 -4.84
N GLU A 208 -6.51 3.70 -4.14
CA GLU A 208 -7.76 4.32 -4.60
C GLU A 208 -7.91 5.75 -4.06
N THR A 209 -7.67 5.95 -2.76
CA THR A 209 -7.87 7.26 -2.11
C THR A 209 -6.59 8.09 -2.00
N PHE A 210 -5.43 7.49 -2.24
CA PHE A 210 -4.10 8.07 -2.02
C PHE A 210 -3.83 8.48 -0.56
N GLU A 211 -4.61 7.96 0.39
CA GLU A 211 -4.33 8.14 1.81
C GLU A 211 -3.03 7.43 2.19
N VAL A 212 -2.16 8.15 2.90
CA VAL A 212 -0.93 7.64 3.50
C VAL A 212 -1.07 7.63 5.00
N SER A 213 -0.93 6.44 5.59
CA SER A 213 -1.02 6.24 7.04
C SER A 213 0.22 5.51 7.55
N SER A 214 0.81 6.01 8.63
CA SER A 214 1.93 5.35 9.31
C SER A 214 1.46 4.07 10.00
N LEU A 215 2.15 2.97 9.76
CA LEU A 215 1.87 1.69 10.39
C LEU A 215 2.63 1.55 11.71
N GLN A 216 1.92 1.22 12.78
CA GLN A 216 2.53 0.80 14.04
C GLN A 216 2.77 -0.71 13.99
N LEU A 217 4.03 -1.12 13.86
CA LEU A 217 4.40 -2.53 13.92
C LEU A 217 4.56 -2.98 15.36
N ARG A 218 3.76 -3.95 15.78
CA ARG A 218 3.96 -4.67 17.03
C ARG A 218 4.94 -5.80 16.80
N LEU A 219 6.21 -5.54 17.11
CA LEU A 219 7.27 -6.55 16.99
C LEU A 219 7.23 -7.53 18.16
N PRO A 220 7.37 -8.85 17.93
CA PRO A 220 7.43 -9.83 19.00
C PRO A 220 8.54 -9.51 20.00
N GLY A 221 8.23 -9.61 21.29
CA GLY A 221 9.22 -9.40 22.36
C GLY A 221 9.68 -7.95 22.54
N GLY A 222 8.95 -6.96 22.01
CA GLY A 222 9.28 -5.55 22.18
C GLY A 222 10.57 -5.11 21.47
N ALA A 223 10.95 -5.82 20.40
CA ALA A 223 12.16 -5.49 19.65
C ALA A 223 12.11 -4.07 19.09
N GLU A 224 13.25 -3.38 19.11
CA GLU A 224 13.44 -2.05 18.53
C GLU A 224 13.28 -2.10 16.99
N PRO A 225 12.46 -1.22 16.37
CA PRO A 225 12.27 -1.18 14.93
C PRO A 225 13.55 -0.91 14.12
N ALA A 226 14.57 -0.32 14.75
CA ALA A 226 15.80 0.11 14.10
C ALA A 226 16.57 -1.02 13.37
N ALA A 227 16.45 -2.27 13.84
CA ALA A 227 17.16 -3.44 13.31
C ALA A 227 16.36 -4.23 12.25
N VAL A 228 15.15 -3.81 11.93
CA VAL A 228 14.26 -4.50 11.00
C VAL A 228 14.63 -4.09 9.58
N GLU A 229 14.82 -5.05 8.68
CA GLU A 229 14.69 -4.86 7.24
C GLU A 229 13.35 -5.44 6.75
N THR A 230 12.74 -4.87 5.70
CA THR A 230 11.47 -5.37 5.17
C THR A 230 11.58 -5.72 3.71
N TYR A 231 11.10 -6.91 3.38
CA TYR A 231 11.31 -7.52 2.08
C TYR A 231 10.06 -8.18 1.50
N GLY A 232 8.88 -7.92 2.06
CA GLY A 232 7.63 -8.40 1.47
C GLY A 232 6.41 -8.12 2.33
N VAL A 233 5.28 -7.88 1.67
CA VAL A 233 3.95 -7.84 2.26
C VAL A 233 3.17 -8.95 1.61
N THR A 234 2.35 -9.64 2.38
CA THR A 234 1.49 -10.66 1.83
C THR A 234 0.37 -10.05 1.00
N PRO A 235 -0.10 -10.76 -0.03
CA PRO A 235 -1.10 -10.25 -0.99
C PRO A 235 -2.45 -9.95 -0.37
N ASP A 236 -2.79 -10.59 0.75
CA ASP A 236 -4.02 -10.29 1.50
C ASP A 236 -3.96 -8.96 2.25
N GLY A 237 -2.81 -8.28 2.29
CA GLY A 237 -2.61 -7.01 3.00
C GLY A 237 -2.62 -7.14 4.52
N ARG A 238 -2.68 -8.37 5.06
CA ARG A 238 -2.85 -8.64 6.50
C ARG A 238 -1.57 -9.06 7.19
N THR A 239 -0.59 -9.56 6.46
CA THR A 239 0.68 -10.03 7.03
C THR A 239 1.85 -9.39 6.30
N MET A 240 2.86 -8.94 7.04
CA MET A 240 4.12 -8.50 6.46
C MET A 240 5.24 -9.42 6.90
N PHE A 241 6.10 -9.78 5.95
CA PHE A 241 7.34 -10.47 6.27
C PHE A 241 8.39 -9.43 6.65
N LEU A 242 8.81 -9.48 7.91
CA LEU A 242 9.88 -8.66 8.46
C LEU A 242 11.13 -9.53 8.57
N ILE A 243 12.25 -9.06 8.04
CA ILE A 243 13.53 -9.76 8.11
C ILE A 243 14.48 -8.94 8.98
N PHE A 244 14.85 -9.47 10.14
CA PHE A 244 15.92 -8.92 10.94
C PHE A 244 17.23 -9.44 10.38
N THR A 245 18.23 -8.58 10.22
CA THR A 245 19.55 -8.96 9.71
C THR A 245 20.46 -9.50 10.80
N LEU A 246 20.28 -9.04 12.04
CA LEU A 246 21.20 -9.29 13.16
C LEU A 246 20.42 -9.47 14.48
N PRO A 247 20.16 -10.72 14.92
CA PRO A 247 20.38 -11.99 14.21
C PRO A 247 19.43 -12.16 13.01
N PHE A 248 19.82 -12.98 12.03
CA PHE A 248 18.95 -13.28 10.88
C PHE A 248 17.68 -13.99 11.36
N ARG A 249 16.53 -13.31 11.27
CA ARG A 249 15.23 -13.85 11.66
C ARG A 249 14.15 -13.34 10.73
N ILE A 250 13.22 -14.20 10.38
CA ILE A 250 12.04 -13.85 9.59
C ILE A 250 10.84 -13.91 10.53
N PHE A 251 10.07 -12.85 10.57
CA PHE A 251 8.83 -12.76 11.32
C PHE A 251 7.68 -12.41 10.38
N THR A 252 6.51 -12.89 10.71
CA THR A 252 5.25 -12.36 10.20
C THR A 252 4.74 -11.34 11.21
N ALA A 253 4.51 -10.11 10.78
CA ALA A 253 3.77 -9.13 11.54
C ALA A 253 2.38 -9.00 10.95
N GLU A 254 1.34 -9.11 11.77
CA GLU A 254 0.01 -8.69 11.34
C GLU A 254 0.04 -7.18 11.13
N THR A 255 -0.35 -6.74 9.94
CA THR A 255 -0.74 -5.36 9.71
C THR A 255 -2.11 -5.21 10.32
N THR A 256 -2.16 -5.01 11.64
CA THR A 256 -3.39 -4.56 12.30
C THR A 256 -3.66 -3.15 11.80
N ASP A 257 -4.34 -3.09 10.67
CA ASP A 257 -4.86 -1.86 10.18
C ASP A 257 -6.04 -1.50 11.08
N ALA A 258 -5.86 -0.48 11.93
CA ALA A 258 -6.99 0.08 12.67
C ALA A 258 -8.07 0.66 11.72
N LEU A 259 -7.79 0.72 10.41
CA LEU A 259 -8.64 1.20 9.34
C LEU A 259 -9.10 0.10 8.38
N GLU A 260 -8.86 -1.20 8.65
CA GLU A 260 -9.50 -2.25 7.85
C GLU A 260 -11.01 -2.07 7.98
N SER A 261 -11.68 -1.86 6.85
CA SER A 261 -13.13 -1.71 6.80
C SER A 261 -13.82 -2.83 7.57
N THR A 262 -14.47 -2.45 8.66
CA THR A 262 -15.35 -3.35 9.38
C THR A 262 -16.74 -3.43 8.73
N PHE A 263 -16.97 -2.80 7.58
CA PHE A 263 -18.31 -2.57 7.03
C PHE A 263 -19.09 -3.86 6.83
N CYS A 264 -18.52 -4.83 6.12
CA CYS A 264 -19.20 -6.12 5.90
C CYS A 264 -19.51 -6.84 7.22
N ALA A 265 -18.57 -6.84 8.16
CA ALA A 265 -18.76 -7.46 9.47
C ALA A 265 -19.80 -6.71 10.32
N ASP A 266 -19.84 -5.39 10.24
CA ASP A 266 -20.77 -4.54 10.96
C ASP A 266 -22.18 -4.66 10.36
N MET A 267 -22.31 -4.67 9.03
CA MET A 267 -23.59 -4.86 8.34
C MET A 267 -24.21 -6.23 8.58
N GLN A 268 -23.38 -7.26 8.82
CA GLN A 268 -23.84 -8.57 9.26
C GLN A 268 -24.36 -8.59 10.70
N ARG A 269 -23.91 -7.65 11.54
CA ARG A 269 -24.38 -7.50 12.93
C ARG A 269 -25.60 -6.60 13.05
N VAL A 270 -25.95 -5.85 11.99
CA VAL A 270 -27.15 -5.02 11.99
C VAL A 270 -28.39 -5.91 12.13
N ASP A 271 -29.21 -5.62 13.15
CA ASP A 271 -30.51 -6.26 13.30
C ASP A 271 -31.53 -5.67 12.32
N TRP A 272 -31.59 -6.26 11.13
CA TRP A 272 -32.54 -5.85 10.10
C TRP A 272 -34.00 -6.16 10.45
N SER A 273 -34.26 -7.03 11.45
CA SER A 273 -35.62 -7.37 11.88
C SER A 273 -36.32 -6.22 12.61
N GLY A 274 -35.55 -5.26 13.13
CA GLY A 274 -36.08 -4.12 13.91
C GLY A 274 -36.55 -4.52 15.32
N THR A 275 -36.23 -5.74 15.78
CA THR A 275 -36.64 -6.22 17.10
C THR A 275 -35.75 -5.68 18.22
N GLY A 276 -34.52 -5.26 17.91
CA GLY A 276 -33.57 -4.65 18.83
C GLY A 276 -33.94 -3.23 19.32
N GLY A 277 -35.08 -2.67 18.90
CA GLY A 277 -35.54 -1.35 19.36
C GLY A 277 -34.78 -0.16 18.78
N ALA A 278 -33.77 -0.41 17.95
CA ALA A 278 -33.02 0.64 17.26
C ALA A 278 -33.95 1.51 16.40
N ARG A 279 -33.74 2.83 16.50
CA ARG A 279 -34.61 3.83 15.92
C ARG A 279 -34.33 3.98 14.42
N THR A 280 -35.37 3.91 13.59
CA THR A 280 -35.24 4.08 12.14
C THR A 280 -36.46 4.84 11.58
N PRO A 281 -36.28 6.01 10.94
CA PRO A 281 -35.04 6.80 10.80
C PRO A 281 -34.67 7.57 12.09
N VAL A 282 -33.39 7.91 12.22
CA VAL A 282 -32.89 8.91 13.18
C VAL A 282 -32.74 10.25 12.44
N GLU A 283 -33.28 11.31 13.03
CA GLU A 283 -33.07 12.68 12.56
C GLU A 283 -31.95 13.33 13.38
N LEU A 284 -30.89 13.79 12.70
CA LEU A 284 -29.76 14.51 13.29
C LEU A 284 -29.83 15.97 12.84
N VAL A 285 -29.76 16.90 13.79
CA VAL A 285 -29.80 18.35 13.54
C VAL A 285 -28.43 18.93 13.85
N THR A 286 -27.91 19.77 12.96
CA THR A 286 -26.55 20.32 13.08
C THR A 286 -26.47 21.75 12.58
N GLY A 287 -25.50 22.51 13.08
CA GLY A 287 -25.16 23.83 12.57
C GLY A 287 -26.14 24.93 12.96
N PRO A 288 -25.77 26.21 12.73
CA PRO A 288 -26.60 27.37 13.05
C PRO A 288 -27.86 27.46 12.19
N ASP A 289 -27.85 26.84 11.00
CA ASP A 289 -29.00 26.72 10.09
C ASP A 289 -29.94 25.58 10.48
N ARG A 290 -29.59 24.79 11.51
CA ARG A 290 -30.35 23.63 11.99
C ARG A 290 -30.66 22.63 10.88
N ARG A 291 -29.70 22.37 10.00
CA ARG A 291 -29.86 21.41 8.90
C ARG A 291 -30.14 20.02 9.44
N VAL A 292 -31.13 19.35 8.85
CA VAL A 292 -31.62 18.03 9.29
C VAL A 292 -31.09 16.94 8.35
N PHE A 293 -30.47 15.92 8.93
CA PHE A 293 -30.00 14.71 8.26
C PHE A 293 -30.80 13.52 8.74
N ARG A 294 -31.12 12.59 7.83
CA ARG A 294 -31.82 11.34 8.14
C ARG A 294 -30.90 10.16 7.86
N ALA A 295 -30.77 9.27 8.84
CA ALA A 295 -29.93 8.08 8.75
C ALA A 295 -30.60 6.87 9.39
N ASP A 296 -30.18 5.66 9.01
CA ASP A 296 -30.64 4.44 9.67
C ASP A 296 -29.87 4.26 10.99
N GLY A 297 -30.56 4.40 12.12
CA GLY A 297 -29.95 4.29 13.44
C GLY A 297 -29.23 2.96 13.65
N ARG A 298 -29.72 1.87 13.04
CA ARG A 298 -29.09 0.55 13.16
C ARG A 298 -27.70 0.51 12.55
N ILE A 299 -27.53 1.15 11.39
CA ILE A 299 -26.23 1.29 10.72
C ILE A 299 -25.31 2.16 11.59
N LEU A 300 -25.82 3.28 12.12
CA LEU A 300 -25.05 4.17 12.98
C LEU A 300 -24.52 3.46 14.24
N GLU A 301 -25.37 2.71 14.95
CA GLU A 301 -24.98 1.95 16.16
C GLU A 301 -23.97 0.83 15.85
N ALA A 302 -24.14 0.14 14.72
CA ALA A 302 -23.20 -0.90 14.30
C ALA A 302 -21.82 -0.31 13.99
N ARG A 303 -21.79 0.83 13.31
CA ARG A 303 -20.58 1.41 12.70
C ARG A 303 -19.87 2.46 13.57
N SER A 304 -20.51 2.95 14.64
CA SER A 304 -19.95 4.01 15.49
C SER A 304 -20.26 3.77 16.96
N ALA A 305 -19.21 3.65 17.79
CA ALA A 305 -19.35 3.54 19.24
C ALA A 305 -19.99 4.80 19.86
N TYR A 306 -19.77 5.97 19.24
CA TYR A 306 -20.41 7.22 19.64
C TYR A 306 -21.92 7.14 19.44
N PHE A 307 -22.38 6.82 18.22
CA PHE A 307 -23.82 6.72 17.95
C PHE A 307 -24.48 5.56 18.70
N ARG A 308 -23.77 4.46 18.93
CA ARG A 308 -24.24 3.38 19.81
C ARG A 308 -24.52 3.87 21.22
N SER A 309 -23.58 4.61 21.80
CA SER A 309 -23.77 5.20 23.12
C SER A 309 -24.90 6.24 23.13
N LEU A 310 -25.02 7.03 22.07
CA LEU A 310 -26.03 8.08 21.93
C LEU A 310 -27.46 7.51 21.81
N LEU A 311 -27.62 6.46 20.99
CA LEU A 311 -28.94 5.92 20.63
C LEU A 311 -29.40 4.79 21.55
N SER A 312 -28.47 4.04 22.15
CA SER A 312 -28.78 2.89 23.02
C SER A 312 -28.34 3.09 24.48
N GLY A 313 -27.55 4.12 24.80
CA GLY A 313 -26.97 4.33 26.14
C GLY A 313 -27.92 4.92 27.19
N GLY A 314 -29.23 4.99 26.93
CA GLY A 314 -30.22 5.54 27.87
C GLY A 314 -30.16 7.05 28.04
N MET A 315 -29.50 7.77 27.12
CA MET A 315 -29.55 9.23 27.09
C MET A 315 -30.95 9.72 26.66
N ARG A 316 -31.27 11.00 26.90
CA ARG A 316 -32.58 11.57 26.57
C ARG A 316 -32.95 11.37 25.09
N GLU A 317 -31.93 11.46 24.24
CA GLU A 317 -31.98 11.29 22.80
C GLU A 317 -32.39 9.85 22.38
N ALA A 318 -32.15 8.86 23.25
CA ALA A 318 -32.55 7.48 23.05
C ALA A 318 -34.03 7.23 23.40
N SER A 319 -34.62 8.06 24.27
CA SER A 319 -35.96 7.82 24.84
C SER A 319 -37.06 8.63 24.16
N ASP A 320 -36.79 9.91 23.88
CA ASP A 320 -37.74 10.75 23.15
C ASP A 320 -37.52 10.59 21.64
N ARG A 321 -38.60 10.35 20.89
CA ARG A 321 -38.58 10.35 19.41
C ARG A 321 -38.30 11.74 18.82
N SER A 322 -37.64 12.64 19.55
CA SER A 322 -37.18 13.95 19.08
C SER A 322 -35.94 13.83 18.18
N PRO A 323 -35.71 14.78 17.28
CA PRO A 323 -34.44 14.90 16.57
C PRO A 323 -33.27 15.04 17.57
N VAL A 324 -32.12 14.48 17.20
CA VAL A 324 -30.87 14.56 17.96
C VAL A 324 -30.15 15.84 17.56
N ASP A 325 -30.01 16.79 18.47
CA ASP A 325 -29.28 18.04 18.22
C ASP A 325 -27.79 17.83 18.52
N LEU A 326 -26.96 17.93 17.48
CA LEU A 326 -25.50 17.77 17.57
C LEU A 326 -24.77 19.08 17.90
N GLY A 327 -25.50 20.20 17.96
CA GLY A 327 -24.97 21.52 18.26
C GLY A 327 -24.58 22.34 17.03
N GLU A 328 -24.36 23.64 17.26
CA GLU A 328 -24.06 24.62 16.22
C GLU A 328 -22.63 24.51 15.66
N GLU A 329 -21.71 23.94 16.43
CA GLU A 329 -20.30 23.77 16.06
C GLU A 329 -20.05 22.65 15.04
N VAL A 330 -21.04 21.77 14.81
CA VAL A 330 -20.89 20.66 13.88
C VAL A 330 -21.16 21.14 12.45
N VAL A 331 -20.11 21.05 11.62
CA VAL A 331 -20.16 21.43 10.19
C VAL A 331 -21.01 20.41 9.42
N ALA A 332 -22.04 20.90 8.73
CA ALA A 332 -23.01 20.07 8.02
C ALA A 332 -22.37 19.17 6.95
N GLU A 333 -21.37 19.68 6.23
CA GLU A 333 -20.65 18.95 5.18
C GLU A 333 -19.82 17.81 5.78
N ALA A 334 -19.19 18.04 6.93
CA ALA A 334 -18.44 17.00 7.63
C ALA A 334 -19.37 15.90 8.15
N LEU A 335 -20.53 16.26 8.70
CA LEU A 335 -21.54 15.28 9.09
C LEU A 335 -22.06 14.49 7.88
N GLN A 336 -22.31 15.15 6.75
CA GLN A 336 -22.74 14.49 5.52
C GLN A 336 -21.71 13.46 5.03
N ALA A 337 -20.42 13.82 5.01
CA ALA A 337 -19.33 12.94 4.63
C ALA A 337 -19.20 11.75 5.61
N LEU A 338 -19.30 12.01 6.92
CA LEU A 338 -19.30 10.97 7.94
C LEU A 338 -20.47 10.00 7.76
N LEU A 339 -21.70 10.50 7.57
CA LEU A 339 -22.88 9.66 7.37
C LEU A 339 -22.75 8.83 6.09
N HIS A 340 -22.23 9.41 5.01
CA HIS A 340 -21.92 8.67 3.79
C HIS A 340 -20.94 7.53 4.08
N PHE A 341 -19.80 7.82 4.70
CA PHE A 341 -18.81 6.81 5.08
C PHE A 341 -19.37 5.70 5.97
N LEU A 342 -20.21 6.03 6.95
CA LEU A 342 -20.82 5.00 7.80
C LEU A 342 -21.72 4.04 7.01
N HIS A 343 -22.39 4.52 5.95
CA HIS A 343 -23.32 3.75 5.13
C HIS A 343 -22.68 3.04 3.93
N THR A 344 -21.60 3.58 3.38
CA THR A 344 -21.00 3.07 2.14
C THR A 344 -19.59 2.55 2.35
N ASP A 345 -18.98 2.84 3.50
CA ASP A 345 -17.56 2.61 3.78
C ASP A 345 -16.61 3.33 2.81
N HIS A 346 -17.18 4.24 2.03
CA HIS A 346 -16.48 5.07 1.08
C HIS A 346 -16.33 6.45 1.69
N PHE A 347 -15.08 6.90 1.82
CA PHE A 347 -14.79 8.27 2.16
C PHE A 347 -14.34 8.96 0.88
N GLU A 348 -15.22 9.75 0.28
CA GLU A 348 -14.78 10.78 -0.67
C GLU A 348 -14.33 11.96 0.18
N PRO A 349 -13.01 12.20 0.36
CA PRO A 349 -12.61 13.50 0.83
C PRO A 349 -13.24 14.50 -0.15
N ALA A 350 -14.14 15.36 0.35
CA ALA A 350 -14.57 16.51 -0.42
C ALA A 350 -13.28 17.12 -0.95
N SER A 351 -13.12 17.16 -2.29
CA SER A 351 -11.90 17.69 -2.88
C SER A 351 -11.62 18.98 -2.14
N PRO A 352 -10.43 19.14 -1.53
CA PRO A 352 -10.15 20.35 -0.77
C PRO A 352 -10.56 21.51 -1.67
N PRO A 353 -11.29 22.51 -1.14
CA PRO A 353 -11.93 23.54 -1.96
C PRO A 353 -10.92 23.97 -3.00
N SER A 354 -11.33 24.20 -4.26
CA SER A 354 -10.44 24.37 -5.42
C SER A 354 -9.45 25.56 -5.34
N ARG A 355 -9.27 26.14 -4.15
CA ARG A 355 -8.29 27.13 -3.72
C ARG A 355 -7.38 26.67 -2.57
N ALA A 356 -7.47 25.45 -2.04
CA ALA A 356 -6.62 24.99 -0.94
C ALA A 356 -5.14 24.98 -1.31
N TRP A 357 -4.83 24.76 -2.59
CA TRP A 357 -3.48 24.92 -3.16
C TRP A 357 -3.03 26.38 -3.34
N GLU A 358 -3.92 27.36 -3.15
CA GLU A 358 -3.62 28.80 -3.13
C GLU A 358 -3.55 29.37 -1.70
N MET A 359 -4.00 28.60 -0.69
CA MET A 359 -3.98 29.01 0.71
C MET A 359 -2.58 28.87 1.29
N ARG A 360 -2.19 29.84 2.13
CA ARG A 360 -0.93 29.74 2.87
C ARG A 360 -1.05 28.73 4.00
N ASP A 361 0.06 28.09 4.38
CA ASP A 361 0.08 27.04 5.41
C ASP A 361 -0.59 27.46 6.74
N ASP A 362 -0.56 28.76 7.09
CA ASP A 362 -1.19 29.32 8.29
C ASP A 362 -2.71 29.49 8.18
N GLU A 363 -3.26 29.54 6.98
CA GLU A 363 -4.70 29.60 6.71
C GLU A 363 -5.32 28.19 6.69
N VAL A 364 -4.56 27.18 6.25
CA VAL A 364 -4.97 25.77 6.28
C VAL A 364 -5.10 25.24 7.71
N LEU A 365 -4.25 25.73 8.64
CA LEU A 365 -4.29 25.34 10.06
C LEU A 365 -5.41 26.00 10.87
N ARG A 366 -6.17 26.94 10.29
CA ARG A 366 -7.28 27.65 10.93
C ARG A 366 -8.67 27.15 10.53
N LEU A 367 -8.74 26.28 9.52
CA LEU A 367 -9.90 25.44 9.21
C LEU A 367 -9.83 24.16 10.06
#